data_AF-A0A9D6NYD8-F1
#
_entry.id   AF-A0A9D6NYD8-F1
#
_cell.length_a   1.000
_cell.length_b   1.000
_cell.length_c   1.000
_cell.angle_alpha   90.00
_cell.angle_beta   90.00
_cell.angle_gamma   90.00
#
_symmetry.space_group_name_H-M   'P 1'
#
loop_
_entity.id
_entity.type
_entity.pdbx_description
1 polymer ?
#
loop_
_entity_poly.entity_id
_entity_poly.type
_entity_poly.pdbx_seq_one_letter_code
_entity_poly.pdbx_strand_id
1 'polypeptide(L)'
;MERYLGAILIFALIFLGRNFLSTTPTTVEASTPDTLPVTQPVVTESRFTSKLEEQTESIPKKTIYRDDPETEAGIDKVLEEGQDGKRVKIIKITFFEGEEYEREIVSTEITPPTDKIVSRGTKIVWKTLVTPDGEIKYWKKMRVYATHYDSKCLGCNEWTAIGMRAGKGVIAVDPKVIPLRSKVYIPGYGVAVAGDTGGAIKGNIIDLGFDDAQTAGWRAQFIDIYLL
;
A
#
# COMPACT_ATOMS: atom_id res chain seq x y z
N MET A 1 7.28 -38.83 -15.72
CA MET A 1 7.44 -39.74 -14.56
C MET A 1 7.37 -38.88 -13.32
N GLU A 2 6.29 -38.98 -12.55
CA GLU A 2 6.29 -39.18 -11.10
C GLU A 2 4.88 -38.90 -10.58
N ARG A 3 4.41 -39.86 -9.78
CA ARG A 3 3.08 -39.92 -9.18
C ARG A 3 3.17 -39.24 -7.82
N TYR A 4 2.12 -38.54 -7.40
CA TYR A 4 1.84 -38.38 -5.98
C TYR A 4 0.36 -38.66 -5.66
N LEU A 5 0.19 -39.31 -4.53
CA LEU A 5 -0.90 -40.14 -4.07
C LEU A 5 -1.43 -39.56 -2.75
N GLY A 6 -2.72 -39.77 -2.46
CA GLY A 6 -3.29 -39.72 -1.09
C GLY A 6 -4.01 -38.42 -0.74
N ALA A 7 -5.14 -38.41 -0.02
CA ALA A 7 -5.83 -39.45 0.74
C ALA A 7 -7.31 -39.09 0.93
N ILE A 8 -8.17 -40.12 1.01
CA ILE A 8 -9.59 -40.05 1.36
C ILE A 8 -9.73 -40.44 2.83
N LEU A 9 -10.44 -39.63 3.63
CA LEU A 9 -10.76 -39.92 5.04
C LEU A 9 -12.26 -40.26 5.15
N ILE A 10 -12.55 -41.47 5.65
CA ILE A 10 -13.90 -41.99 5.93
C ILE A 10 -14.12 -41.97 7.45
N PHE A 11 -15.25 -41.43 7.93
CA PHE A 11 -15.70 -41.57 9.31
C PHE A 11 -16.83 -42.60 9.41
N ALA A 12 -16.64 -43.62 10.25
CA ALA A 12 -17.62 -44.63 10.61
C ALA A 12 -18.27 -44.26 11.97
N LEU A 13 -19.59 -44.44 12.09
CA LEU A 13 -20.31 -44.41 13.37
C LEU A 13 -20.90 -45.79 13.67
N ILE A 14 -20.58 -46.28 14.86
CA ILE A 14 -21.03 -47.54 15.48
C ILE A 14 -22.26 -47.24 16.35
N PHE A 15 -23.28 -48.11 16.31
CA PHE A 15 -24.22 -48.28 17.43
C PHE A 15 -24.45 -49.76 17.72
N LEU A 16 -24.23 -50.15 18.97
CA LEU A 16 -24.38 -51.50 19.52
C LEU A 16 -25.86 -51.86 19.72
N GLY A 17 -26.19 -53.11 19.39
CA GLY A 17 -27.47 -53.74 19.72
C GLY A 17 -27.53 -54.30 21.14
N ARG A 18 -28.76 -54.60 21.59
CA ARG A 18 -29.05 -55.43 22.76
C ARG A 18 -30.27 -56.32 22.48
N ASN A 19 -30.14 -57.58 22.88
CA ASN A 19 -30.97 -58.75 22.54
C ASN A 19 -32.40 -58.72 23.11
N PHE A 20 -33.33 -59.41 22.43
CA PHE A 20 -34.49 -60.05 23.08
C PHE A 20 -34.88 -61.37 22.37
N LEU A 21 -35.25 -62.37 23.16
CA LEU A 21 -35.52 -63.77 22.77
C LEU A 21 -36.99 -64.01 22.34
N SER A 22 -37.12 -64.76 21.25
CA SER A 22 -38.09 -65.82 20.89
C SER A 22 -39.47 -65.91 21.59
N THR A 23 -40.54 -65.77 20.78
CA THR A 23 -41.76 -66.60 20.84
C THR A 23 -42.32 -66.83 19.42
N THR A 24 -42.69 -68.07 19.12
CA THR A 24 -43.40 -68.53 17.91
C THR A 24 -44.91 -68.68 18.20
N PRO A 25 -45.77 -68.99 17.20
CA PRO A 25 -46.18 -68.18 16.07
C PRO A 25 -47.72 -67.95 16.08
N THR A 26 -48.23 -66.99 15.34
CA THR A 26 -49.67 -66.97 14.98
C THR A 26 -49.80 -66.48 13.56
N THR A 27 -50.33 -67.36 12.72
CA THR A 27 -50.67 -67.14 11.32
C THR A 27 -51.68 -65.99 11.23
N VAL A 28 -51.31 -64.91 10.57
CA VAL A 28 -52.21 -63.86 10.13
C VAL A 28 -52.06 -63.77 8.61
N GLU A 29 -53.22 -63.78 7.94
CA GLU A 29 -53.40 -63.87 6.50
C GLU A 29 -52.58 -62.85 5.71
N ALA A 30 -52.05 -63.30 4.58
CA ALA A 30 -51.38 -62.46 3.60
C ALA A 30 -52.38 -61.49 2.95
N SER A 31 -52.34 -60.22 3.34
CA SER A 31 -52.76 -59.14 2.45
C SER A 31 -51.54 -58.72 1.62
N THR A 32 -51.64 -58.90 0.31
CA THR A 32 -50.69 -58.34 -0.65
C THR A 32 -50.58 -56.83 -0.44
N PRO A 33 -49.38 -56.25 -0.26
CA PRO A 33 -49.25 -54.80 -0.31
C PRO A 33 -49.59 -54.34 -1.72
N ASP A 34 -50.59 -53.49 -1.86
CA ASP A 34 -50.93 -52.83 -3.12
C ASP A 34 -49.67 -52.16 -3.67
N THR A 35 -49.17 -52.70 -4.78
CA THR A 35 -48.00 -52.15 -5.45
C THR A 35 -48.48 -50.93 -6.24
N LEU A 36 -48.12 -49.73 -5.78
CA LEU A 36 -48.36 -48.50 -6.54
C LEU A 36 -47.69 -48.62 -7.93
N PRO A 37 -48.33 -48.16 -9.02
CA PRO A 37 -47.82 -48.36 -10.38
C PRO A 37 -46.47 -47.65 -10.59
N VAL A 38 -45.42 -48.45 -10.81
CA VAL A 38 -44.00 -48.04 -10.96
C VAL A 38 -43.71 -47.53 -12.38
N THR A 39 -44.53 -46.64 -12.92
CA THR A 39 -44.28 -46.00 -14.23
C THR A 39 -44.95 -44.63 -14.29
N GLN A 40 -44.56 -43.75 -13.37
CA GLN A 40 -44.79 -42.32 -13.55
C GLN A 40 -43.44 -41.67 -13.86
N PRO A 41 -43.30 -40.88 -14.94
CA PRO A 41 -42.08 -40.12 -15.17
C PRO A 41 -41.89 -39.14 -14.00
N VAL A 42 -40.86 -39.35 -13.19
CA VAL A 42 -40.49 -38.39 -12.15
C VAL A 42 -39.80 -37.23 -12.84
N VAL A 43 -40.50 -36.09 -12.93
CA VAL A 43 -39.90 -34.84 -13.39
C VAL A 43 -39.20 -34.21 -12.18
N THR A 44 -37.87 -34.12 -12.22
CA THR A 44 -37.09 -33.36 -11.27
C THR A 44 -36.64 -32.06 -11.90
N GLU A 45 -36.92 -30.93 -11.23
CA GLU A 45 -36.27 -29.65 -11.55
C GLU A 45 -35.04 -29.51 -10.64
N SER A 46 -33.92 -29.07 -11.22
CA SER A 46 -32.72 -28.75 -10.44
C SER A 46 -33.02 -27.57 -9.51
N ARG A 47 -32.78 -27.73 -8.21
CA ARG A 47 -32.84 -26.63 -7.24
C ARG A 47 -31.62 -25.71 -7.31
N PHE A 48 -30.63 -26.07 -8.13
CA PHE A 48 -29.46 -25.23 -8.36
C PHE A 48 -29.74 -24.17 -9.42
N THR A 49 -29.38 -22.94 -9.11
CA THR A 49 -29.35 -21.83 -10.06
C THR A 49 -27.96 -21.22 -10.06
N SER A 50 -27.60 -20.47 -11.10
CA SER A 50 -26.31 -19.76 -11.11
C SER A 50 -26.46 -18.38 -11.72
N LYS A 51 -25.61 -17.44 -11.28
CA LYS A 51 -25.46 -16.12 -11.87
C LYS A 51 -23.99 -15.84 -12.17
N LEU A 52 -23.74 -14.99 -13.16
CA LEU A 52 -22.42 -14.43 -13.40
C LEU A 52 -22.33 -13.06 -12.71
N GLU A 53 -21.24 -12.85 -12.00
CA GLU A 53 -20.89 -11.60 -11.34
C GLU A 53 -19.54 -11.12 -11.88
N GLU A 54 -19.49 -9.88 -12.35
CA GLU A 54 -18.25 -9.25 -12.79
C GLU A 54 -17.60 -8.54 -11.61
N GLN A 55 -16.36 -8.89 -11.30
CA GLN A 55 -15.54 -8.20 -10.32
C GLN A 55 -14.35 -7.52 -11.02
N THR A 56 -14.35 -6.19 -10.99
CA THR A 56 -13.25 -5.38 -11.55
C THR A 56 -12.33 -4.85 -10.45
N GLU A 57 -11.03 -5.13 -10.60
CA GLU A 57 -9.96 -4.60 -9.77
C GLU A 57 -9.08 -3.64 -10.60
N SER A 58 -8.73 -2.47 -10.05
CA SER A 58 -7.79 -1.54 -10.70
C SER A 58 -6.34 -2.00 -10.52
N ILE A 59 -5.53 -1.89 -11.58
CA ILE A 59 -4.09 -2.12 -11.53
C ILE A 59 -3.41 -0.74 -11.67
N PRO A 60 -2.79 -0.20 -10.59
CA PRO A 60 -2.27 1.15 -10.60
C PRO A 60 -1.11 1.31 -11.61
N LYS A 61 -1.14 2.40 -12.37
CA LYS A 61 -0.02 2.79 -13.26
C LYS A 61 1.22 3.19 -12.46
N LYS A 62 2.39 3.03 -13.07
CA LYS A 62 3.65 3.55 -12.50
C LYS A 62 3.91 4.95 -13.04
N THR A 63 4.69 5.72 -12.29
CA THR A 63 5.23 7.00 -12.77
C THR A 63 6.71 6.81 -13.10
N ILE A 64 7.07 7.04 -14.35
CA ILE A 64 8.43 6.97 -14.87
C ILE A 64 8.94 8.39 -15.09
N TYR A 65 10.11 8.69 -14.51
CA TYR A 65 10.76 9.98 -14.68
C TYR A 65 11.86 9.88 -15.73
N ARG A 66 11.93 10.87 -16.61
CA ARG A 66 13.01 11.05 -17.58
C ARG A 66 13.70 12.37 -17.30
N ASP A 67 15.00 12.34 -17.04
CA ASP A 67 15.77 13.54 -16.74
C ASP A 67 15.92 14.41 -18.00
N ASP A 68 15.67 15.71 -17.84
CA ASP A 68 15.77 16.73 -18.87
C ASP A 68 16.83 17.77 -18.44
N PRO A 69 18.02 17.79 -19.07
CA PRO A 69 19.10 18.71 -18.74
C PRO A 69 18.88 20.14 -19.23
N GLU A 70 17.85 20.39 -20.04
CA GLU A 70 17.55 21.73 -20.56
C GLU A 70 16.53 22.50 -19.73
N THR A 71 15.70 21.78 -18.98
CA THR A 71 14.69 22.36 -18.09
C THR A 71 15.25 22.60 -16.68
N GLU A 72 14.94 23.77 -16.08
CA GLU A 72 15.39 24.15 -14.73
C GLU A 72 15.01 23.09 -13.68
N ALA A 73 15.95 22.80 -12.76
CA ALA A 73 15.76 21.83 -11.70
C ALA A 73 14.53 22.15 -10.82
N GLY A 74 13.64 21.17 -10.67
CA GLY A 74 12.39 21.31 -9.92
C GLY A 74 11.18 21.73 -10.75
N ILE A 75 11.35 21.95 -12.05
CA ILE A 75 10.25 22.08 -13.00
C ILE A 75 10.02 20.70 -13.64
N ASP A 76 8.91 20.07 -13.28
CA ASP A 76 8.48 18.80 -13.86
C ASP A 76 7.34 19.03 -14.85
N LYS A 77 7.36 18.31 -15.97
CA LYS A 77 6.33 18.36 -17.00
C LYS A 77 5.82 16.96 -17.30
N VAL A 78 4.52 16.75 -17.19
CA VAL A 78 3.91 15.49 -17.65
C VAL A 78 3.97 15.44 -19.17
N LEU A 79 4.61 14.41 -19.71
CA LEU A 79 4.65 14.12 -21.15
C LEU A 79 3.47 13.22 -21.54
N GLU A 80 3.20 12.21 -20.70
CA GLU A 80 2.12 11.26 -20.92
C GLU A 80 1.46 10.97 -19.57
N GLU A 81 0.13 11.08 -19.49
CA GLU A 81 -0.57 10.82 -18.21
C GLU A 81 -0.65 9.33 -17.88
N GLY A 82 -0.64 8.44 -18.88
CA GLY A 82 -0.89 7.02 -18.66
C GLY A 82 -2.28 6.72 -18.07
N GLN A 83 -2.62 5.44 -17.97
CA GLN A 83 -3.91 4.95 -17.49
C GLN A 83 -3.72 3.70 -16.66
N ASP A 84 -4.51 3.58 -15.59
CA ASP A 84 -4.55 2.37 -14.79
C ASP A 84 -5.07 1.20 -15.63
N GLY A 85 -4.47 0.04 -15.39
CA GLY A 85 -4.93 -1.22 -15.95
C GLY A 85 -6.15 -1.72 -15.19
N LYS A 86 -6.70 -2.82 -15.65
CA LYS A 86 -7.86 -3.47 -15.02
C LYS A 86 -7.68 -4.98 -15.04
N ARG A 87 -8.11 -5.61 -13.95
CA ARG A 87 -8.32 -7.06 -13.89
C ARG A 87 -9.81 -7.31 -13.72
N VAL A 88 -10.41 -7.98 -14.69
CA VAL A 88 -11.82 -8.33 -14.69
C VAL A 88 -11.92 -9.83 -14.42
N LYS A 89 -12.56 -10.22 -13.32
CA LYS A 89 -12.87 -11.61 -12.99
C LYS A 89 -14.35 -11.85 -13.26
N ILE A 90 -14.66 -12.88 -14.03
CA ILE A 90 -16.03 -13.37 -14.17
C ILE A 90 -16.20 -14.50 -13.18
N ILE A 91 -17.04 -14.27 -12.19
CA ILE A 91 -17.29 -15.19 -11.09
C ILE A 91 -18.66 -15.81 -11.31
N LYS A 92 -18.72 -17.13 -11.37
CA LYS A 92 -20.00 -17.85 -11.36
C LYS A 92 -20.34 -18.21 -9.92
N ILE A 93 -21.50 -17.75 -9.48
CA ILE A 93 -22.03 -18.02 -8.15
C ILE A 93 -23.20 -18.98 -8.34
N THR A 94 -23.08 -20.16 -7.74
CA THR A 94 -24.09 -21.21 -7.75
C THR A 94 -24.88 -21.13 -6.45
N PHE A 95 -26.21 -21.16 -6.55
CA PHE A 95 -27.13 -21.13 -5.43
C PHE A 95 -27.85 -22.45 -5.30
N PHE A 96 -28.07 -22.91 -4.08
CA PHE A 96 -28.97 -24.02 -3.76
C PHE A 96 -30.10 -23.50 -2.89
N GLU A 97 -31.35 -23.62 -3.36
CA GLU A 97 -32.54 -23.12 -2.63
C GLU A 97 -32.47 -21.62 -2.27
N GLY A 98 -31.75 -20.83 -3.07
CA GLY A 98 -31.58 -19.39 -2.87
C GLY A 98 -30.36 -18.99 -2.03
N GLU A 99 -29.70 -19.94 -1.38
CA GLU A 99 -28.48 -19.71 -0.59
C GLU A 99 -27.23 -19.93 -1.46
N GLU A 100 -26.20 -19.09 -1.29
CA GLU A 100 -24.91 -19.24 -2.01
C GLU A 100 -24.25 -20.56 -1.61
N TYR A 101 -24.09 -21.46 -2.58
CA TYR A 101 -23.49 -22.78 -2.40
C TYR A 101 -22.01 -22.77 -2.76
N GLU A 102 -21.67 -22.19 -3.91
CA GLU A 102 -20.31 -22.19 -4.45
C GLU A 102 -20.03 -20.93 -5.27
N ARG A 103 -18.77 -20.51 -5.24
CA ARG A 103 -18.25 -19.42 -6.05
C ARG A 103 -16.99 -19.88 -6.78
N GLU A 104 -17.03 -19.87 -8.12
CA GLU A 104 -15.90 -20.24 -8.97
C GLU A 104 -15.50 -19.08 -9.89
N ILE A 105 -14.19 -18.87 -10.07
CA ILE A 105 -13.68 -17.92 -11.07
C ILE A 105 -13.69 -18.63 -12.41
N VAL A 106 -14.54 -18.18 -13.33
CA VAL A 106 -14.69 -18.75 -14.67
C VAL A 106 -13.64 -18.20 -15.63
N SER A 107 -13.35 -16.90 -15.53
CA SER A 107 -12.34 -16.25 -16.36
C SER A 107 -11.69 -15.08 -15.65
N THR A 108 -10.48 -14.73 -16.08
CA THR A 108 -9.77 -13.53 -15.65
C THR A 108 -9.17 -12.86 -16.88
N GLU A 109 -9.58 -11.63 -17.14
CA GLU A 109 -9.05 -10.78 -18.20
C GLU A 109 -8.21 -9.67 -17.58
N ILE A 110 -7.03 -9.40 -18.15
CA ILE A 110 -6.10 -8.38 -17.66
C ILE A 110 -5.82 -7.39 -18.78
N THR A 111 -6.20 -6.14 -18.57
CA THR A 111 -5.73 -4.99 -19.34
C THR A 111 -4.56 -4.35 -18.58
N PRO A 112 -3.33 -4.35 -19.14
CA PRO A 112 -2.17 -3.80 -18.44
C PRO A 112 -2.28 -2.26 -18.31
N PRO A 113 -1.70 -1.66 -17.25
CA PRO A 113 -1.60 -0.22 -17.14
C PRO A 113 -0.64 0.36 -18.19
N THR A 114 -0.86 1.62 -18.53
CA THR A 114 0.11 2.45 -19.27
C THR A 114 0.73 3.45 -18.31
N ASP A 115 2.06 3.53 -18.33
CA ASP A 115 2.80 4.33 -17.36
C ASP A 115 2.61 5.84 -17.59
N LYS A 116 2.61 6.60 -16.49
CA LYS A 116 2.71 8.06 -16.51
C LYS A 116 4.16 8.44 -16.76
N ILE A 117 4.44 9.25 -17.78
CA ILE A 117 5.79 9.73 -18.10
C ILE A 117 5.92 11.20 -17.72
N VAL A 118 6.88 11.50 -16.84
CA VAL A 118 7.19 12.84 -16.36
C VAL A 118 8.61 13.22 -16.78
N SER A 119 8.75 14.33 -17.48
CA SER A 119 10.03 14.99 -17.74
C SER A 119 10.45 15.75 -16.49
N ARG A 120 11.60 15.43 -15.92
CA ARG A 120 12.13 16.06 -14.71
C ARG A 120 13.25 17.02 -15.09
N GLY A 121 13.07 18.31 -14.85
CA GLY A 121 14.12 19.29 -15.06
C GLY A 121 15.32 19.04 -14.14
N THR A 122 16.53 19.13 -14.70
CA THR A 122 17.81 18.91 -13.99
C THR A 122 18.82 20.04 -14.19
N LYS A 123 18.49 21.06 -14.99
CA LYS A 123 19.37 22.21 -15.22
C LYS A 123 19.50 23.08 -13.98
N ILE A 124 20.70 23.17 -13.43
CA ILE A 124 20.98 24.04 -12.28
C ILE A 124 21.13 25.49 -12.78
N VAL A 125 20.26 26.37 -12.32
CA VAL A 125 20.31 27.81 -12.63
C VAL A 125 20.54 28.60 -11.34
N TRP A 126 21.70 29.24 -11.25
CA TRP A 126 22.07 30.05 -10.08
C TRP A 126 21.36 31.41 -10.09
N LYS A 127 20.72 31.74 -8.97
CA LYS A 127 20.01 32.98 -8.68
C LYS A 127 20.66 33.67 -7.48
N THR A 128 20.51 34.98 -7.38
CA THR A 128 21.06 35.78 -6.28
C THR A 128 19.94 36.19 -5.32
N LEU A 129 20.20 36.09 -4.01
CA LEU A 129 19.35 36.60 -2.94
C LEU A 129 20.15 37.55 -2.05
N VAL A 130 19.62 38.74 -1.79
CA VAL A 130 20.19 39.68 -0.80
C VAL A 130 19.61 39.33 0.57
N THR A 131 20.47 39.01 1.52
CA THR A 131 20.10 38.68 2.90
C THR A 131 20.68 39.70 3.88
N PRO A 132 20.22 39.76 5.14
CA PRO A 132 20.84 40.63 6.15
C PRO A 132 22.34 40.40 6.33
N ASP A 133 22.82 39.17 6.10
CA ASP A 133 24.22 38.77 6.26
C ASP A 133 25.06 38.95 4.97
N GLY A 134 24.44 39.41 3.88
CA GLY A 134 25.07 39.63 2.58
C GLY A 134 24.37 38.94 1.42
N GLU A 135 24.96 39.05 0.23
CA GLU A 135 24.46 38.37 -0.97
C GLU A 135 24.85 36.90 -0.98
N ILE A 136 23.88 36.03 -1.28
CA ILE A 136 24.08 34.61 -1.46
C ILE A 136 23.60 34.17 -2.84
N LYS A 137 24.19 33.09 -3.35
CA LYS A 137 23.71 32.41 -4.55
C LYS A 137 22.98 31.14 -4.14
N TYR A 138 21.88 30.86 -4.83
CA TYR A 138 21.08 29.66 -4.63
C TYR A 138 20.61 29.13 -5.97
N TRP A 139 20.35 27.83 -6.08
CA TRP A 139 19.88 27.21 -7.32
C TRP A 139 18.49 26.59 -7.21
N LYS A 140 17.98 26.40 -5.99
CA LYS A 140 16.62 25.91 -5.74
C LYS A 140 15.99 26.64 -4.56
N LYS A 141 14.75 27.08 -4.75
CA LYS A 141 13.88 27.60 -3.71
C LYS A 141 12.78 26.57 -3.44
N MET A 142 12.53 26.23 -2.18
CA MET A 142 11.45 25.31 -1.84
C MET A 142 10.78 25.69 -0.53
N ARG A 143 9.47 25.48 -0.46
CA ARG A 143 8.67 25.69 0.75
C ARG A 143 8.65 24.42 1.58
N VAL A 144 9.00 24.55 2.85
CA VAL A 144 9.09 23.44 3.81
C VAL A 144 8.35 23.79 5.09
N TYR A 145 7.94 22.77 5.83
CA TYR A 145 7.52 22.93 7.22
C TYR A 145 8.74 22.76 8.12
N ALA A 146 9.16 23.81 8.80
CA ALA A 146 10.38 23.84 9.60
C ALA A 146 10.05 23.74 11.09
N THR A 147 10.42 22.62 11.71
CA THR A 147 10.42 22.41 13.16
C THR A 147 11.82 22.70 13.73
N HIS A 148 12.03 22.39 15.01
CA HIS A 148 13.34 22.50 15.65
C HIS A 148 13.59 21.37 16.64
N TYR A 149 14.86 21.05 16.86
CA TYR A 149 15.33 20.07 17.84
C TYR A 149 16.61 20.56 18.52
N ASP A 150 16.94 19.91 19.63
CA ASP A 150 18.25 19.97 20.26
C ASP A 150 18.75 18.56 20.58
N SER A 151 20.01 18.46 21.02
CA SER A 151 20.61 17.19 21.42
C SER A 151 20.25 16.74 22.83
N LYS A 152 19.42 17.51 23.57
CA LYS A 152 19.15 17.32 25.01
C LYS A 152 17.90 16.48 25.28
N CYS A 153 17.41 15.74 24.29
CA CYS A 153 16.29 14.81 24.44
C CYS A 153 16.72 13.46 25.04
N LEU A 154 15.80 12.82 25.76
CA LEU A 154 16.02 11.50 26.36
C LEU A 154 16.28 10.44 25.26
N GLY A 155 17.48 9.85 25.26
CA GLY A 155 17.90 8.87 24.26
C GLY A 155 18.58 9.46 23.02
N CYS A 156 18.72 10.79 22.96
CA CYS A 156 19.48 11.47 21.91
C CYS A 156 20.98 11.48 22.24
N ASN A 157 21.81 11.58 21.20
CA ASN A 157 23.24 11.80 21.35
C ASN A 157 23.65 13.08 20.59
N GLU A 158 24.90 13.50 20.73
CA GLU A 158 25.41 14.74 20.13
C GLU A 158 25.81 14.59 18.65
N TRP A 159 25.51 13.46 18.00
CA TRP A 159 25.98 13.13 16.66
C TRP A 159 24.82 12.98 15.68
N THR A 160 24.92 13.72 14.59
CA THR A 160 23.96 13.66 13.47
C THR A 160 24.22 12.47 12.56
N ALA A 161 23.28 12.17 11.65
CA ALA A 161 23.37 11.07 10.69
C ALA A 161 24.68 11.03 9.87
N ILE A 162 25.31 12.18 9.59
CA ILE A 162 26.60 12.25 8.88
C ILE A 162 27.82 12.44 9.79
N GLY A 163 27.65 12.34 11.11
CA GLY A 163 28.72 12.45 12.10
C GLY A 163 29.14 13.88 12.46
N MET A 164 28.33 14.89 12.15
CA MET A 164 28.54 16.25 12.66
C MET A 164 27.98 16.38 14.08
N ARG A 165 28.49 17.35 14.85
CA ARG A 165 27.89 17.73 16.14
C ARG A 165 26.50 18.33 15.90
N ALA A 166 25.50 17.82 16.62
CA ALA A 166 24.17 18.41 16.65
C ALA A 166 24.23 19.80 17.32
N GLY A 167 23.42 20.74 16.82
CA GLY A 167 23.40 22.12 17.28
C GLY A 167 23.10 23.10 16.15
N LYS A 168 23.24 24.39 16.44
CA LYS A 168 22.94 25.44 15.45
C LYS A 168 23.82 25.32 14.21
N GLY A 169 23.21 25.36 13.04
CA GLY A 169 23.87 25.23 11.73
C GLY A 169 23.79 23.83 11.12
N VAL A 170 23.19 22.85 11.83
CA VAL A 170 22.92 21.52 11.28
C VAL A 170 21.42 21.26 11.31
N ILE A 171 20.86 20.78 10.21
CA ILE A 171 19.43 20.48 10.08
C ILE A 171 19.19 19.01 9.76
N ALA A 172 18.07 18.48 10.24
CA ALA A 172 17.54 17.20 9.81
C ALA A 172 16.64 17.37 8.59
N VAL A 173 16.76 16.46 7.62
CA VAL A 173 15.98 16.48 6.37
C VAL A 173 15.54 15.08 5.96
N ASP A 174 14.66 14.99 4.97
CA ASP A 174 14.48 13.77 4.18
C ASP A 174 15.53 13.74 3.04
N PRO A 175 16.48 12.78 3.03
CA PRO A 175 17.52 12.69 2.00
C PRO A 175 16.99 12.49 0.58
N LYS A 176 15.74 12.02 0.43
CA LYS A 176 15.07 11.88 -0.88
C LYS A 176 14.66 13.23 -1.47
N VAL A 177 14.54 14.26 -0.64
CA VAL A 177 14.09 15.61 -1.01
C VAL A 177 15.26 16.59 -1.02
N ILE A 178 16.05 16.58 0.07
CA ILE A 178 17.26 17.39 0.22
C ILE A 178 18.41 16.43 0.51
N PRO A 179 19.34 16.21 -0.44
CA PRO A 179 20.47 15.32 -0.21
C PRO A 179 21.28 15.74 1.02
N LEU A 180 21.76 14.78 1.79
CA LEU A 180 22.68 15.07 2.89
C LEU A 180 23.94 15.78 2.37
N ARG A 181 24.56 16.60 3.21
CA ARG A 181 25.65 17.54 2.90
C ARG A 181 25.27 18.74 2.04
N SER A 182 24.00 18.88 1.63
CA SER A 182 23.52 20.11 0.99
C SER A 182 23.66 21.29 1.94
N LYS A 183 24.06 22.45 1.39
CA LYS A 183 24.03 23.72 2.11
C LYS A 183 22.74 24.44 1.81
N VAL A 184 22.13 25.04 2.82
CA VAL A 184 20.88 25.78 2.70
C VAL A 184 20.95 27.10 3.45
N TYR A 185 20.19 28.08 3.00
CA TYR A 185 19.89 29.28 3.75
C TYR A 185 18.41 29.25 4.18
N ILE A 186 18.18 29.47 5.48
CA ILE A 186 16.85 29.54 6.08
C ILE A 186 16.68 30.95 6.67
N PRO A 187 15.74 31.77 6.16
CA PRO A 187 15.49 33.10 6.71
C PRO A 187 15.18 33.05 8.21
N GLY A 188 15.82 33.93 8.99
CA GLY A 188 15.67 33.97 10.45
C GLY A 188 16.48 32.93 11.24
N TYR A 189 17.11 31.96 10.57
CA TYR A 189 17.98 30.96 11.20
C TYR A 189 19.44 31.09 10.73
N GLY A 190 19.63 31.27 9.42
CA GLY A 190 20.94 31.44 8.78
C GLY A 190 21.30 30.30 7.82
N VAL A 191 22.60 30.19 7.52
CA VAL A 191 23.14 29.10 6.69
C VAL A 191 23.27 27.82 7.52
N ALA A 192 22.90 26.69 6.93
CA ALA A 192 22.94 25.40 7.57
C ALA A 192 23.36 24.27 6.61
N VAL A 193 23.77 23.15 7.18
CA VAL A 193 24.09 21.91 6.45
C VAL A 193 23.01 20.87 6.74
N ALA A 194 22.51 20.21 5.71
CA ALA A 194 21.70 19.00 5.82
C ALA A 194 22.57 17.85 6.35
N GLY A 195 22.70 17.76 7.67
CA GLY A 195 23.60 16.83 8.34
C GLY A 195 22.91 15.67 9.04
N ASP A 196 21.60 15.78 9.24
CA ASP A 196 20.86 14.83 10.07
C ASP A 196 19.61 14.27 9.37
N THR A 197 19.04 13.24 9.98
CA THR A 197 17.77 12.66 9.54
C THR A 197 16.91 12.33 10.75
N GLY A 198 15.58 12.42 10.61
CA GLY A 198 14.65 12.02 11.66
C GLY A 198 13.58 11.06 11.13
N GLY A 199 13.04 10.23 12.03
CA GLY A 199 11.92 9.33 11.71
C GLY A 199 10.67 10.09 11.25
N ALA A 200 10.37 11.22 11.89
CA ALA A 200 9.26 12.10 11.55
C ALA A 200 9.58 13.12 10.43
N ILE A 201 10.85 13.27 10.07
CA ILE A 201 11.31 14.24 9.07
C ILE A 201 11.27 13.57 7.69
N LYS A 202 10.10 13.67 7.05
CA LYS A 202 9.78 13.05 5.75
C LYS A 202 9.15 14.06 4.80
N GLY A 203 9.51 13.99 3.52
CA GLY A 203 9.04 14.92 2.51
C GLY A 203 9.61 16.33 2.72
N ASN A 204 8.76 17.35 2.55
CA ASN A 204 9.12 18.77 2.68
C ASN A 204 9.07 19.26 4.14
N ILE A 205 9.57 18.44 5.07
CA ILE A 205 9.71 18.80 6.49
C ILE A 205 11.21 18.86 6.79
N ILE A 206 11.62 19.88 7.54
CA ILE A 206 12.98 20.01 8.06
C ILE A 206 12.95 20.24 9.57
N ASP A 207 14.00 19.82 10.26
CA ASP A 207 14.18 20.07 11.68
C ASP A 207 15.44 20.91 11.90
N LEU A 208 15.28 22.11 12.45
CA LEU A 208 16.39 23.03 12.67
C LEU A 208 17.10 22.68 13.98
N GLY A 209 18.40 22.39 13.92
CA GLY A 209 19.19 22.15 15.12
C GLY A 209 19.41 23.43 15.92
N PHE A 210 19.28 23.34 17.23
CA PHE A 210 19.67 24.40 18.16
C PHE A 210 20.49 23.80 19.30
N ASP A 211 21.31 24.63 19.95
CA ASP A 211 22.06 24.22 21.14
C ASP A 211 21.13 24.04 22.36
N ASP A 212 20.01 24.77 22.35
CA ASP A 212 18.89 24.64 23.28
C ASP A 212 17.59 25.03 22.56
N ALA A 213 16.74 24.05 22.29
CA ALA A 213 15.48 24.28 21.58
C ALA A 213 14.47 25.06 22.43
N GLN A 214 14.56 24.99 23.76
CA GLN A 214 13.61 25.67 24.65
C GLN A 214 13.78 27.19 24.62
N THR A 215 15.01 27.66 24.43
CA THR A 215 15.35 29.09 24.42
C THR A 215 15.59 29.66 23.01
N ALA A 216 15.57 28.80 21.99
CA ALA A 216 15.79 29.16 20.59
C ALA A 216 14.81 30.21 20.02
N GLY A 217 13.61 30.33 20.59
CA GLY A 217 12.58 31.28 20.15
C GLY A 217 11.98 30.96 18.77
N TRP A 218 12.36 29.84 18.15
CA TRP A 218 11.80 29.39 16.88
C TRP A 218 10.42 28.76 17.09
N ARG A 219 9.49 29.03 16.18
CA ARG A 219 8.17 28.38 16.15
C ARG A 219 8.04 27.60 14.86
N ALA A 220 7.46 26.40 14.97
CA ALA A 220 7.21 25.57 13.80
C ALA A 220 6.32 26.32 12.80
N GLN A 221 6.78 26.43 11.56
CA GLN A 221 6.11 27.23 10.54
C GLN A 221 6.47 26.77 9.12
N PHE A 222 5.62 27.14 8.15
CA PHE A 222 5.99 27.04 6.75
C PHE A 222 6.92 28.19 6.36
N ILE A 223 8.07 27.86 5.79
CA ILE A 223 9.07 28.83 5.35
C ILE A 223 9.68 28.42 4.01
N ASP A 224 10.08 29.41 3.23
CA ASP A 224 10.85 29.21 2.01
C ASP A 224 12.34 29.12 2.35
N ILE A 225 12.98 28.03 1.96
CA ILE A 225 14.43 27.82 2.08
C ILE A 225 15.10 27.84 0.71
N TYR A 226 16.41 28.07 0.72
CA TYR A 226 17.22 28.26 -0.48
C TYR A 226 18.41 27.29 -0.45
N LEU A 227 18.51 26.38 -1.42
CA LEU A 227 19.67 25.50 -1.56
C LEU A 227 20.80 26.25 -2.26
N LEU A 228 21.95 26.26 -1.59
CA LEU A 228 23.18 26.97 -1.99
C LEU A 228 24.10 26.10 -2.85
#